data_AF-A0A1Q6H4V2-F1
#
_entry.id   AF-A0A1Q6H4V2-F1
#
_cell.length_a   1.000
_cell.length_b   1.000
_cell.length_c   1.000
_cell.angle_alpha   90.00
_cell.angle_beta   90.00
_cell.angle_gamma   90.00
#
_symmetry.space_group_name_H-M   'P 1'
#
loop_
_entity.id
_entity.type
_entity.pdbx_description
1 polymer ?
#
loop_
_entity_poly.entity_id
_entity_poly.type
_entity_poly.pdbx_seq_one_letter_code
_entity_poly.pdbx_strand_id
1 'polypeptide(L)'
;MIQEFQIRVLPEQAANEQSLKQFIGHDKGLDIRTIHALRILKRSIDARQRTIYVNLKVRLYINEMPQDEEFTRTIYNKVDGKPQVIVVGAGPGGLFAALRLIELGLRPVVVERGKNVRDRKIDIARISREHKVAPESNYSFGEGGAGAYSDGKLYTRSKKRGNVNKILNVFCQHGASTSILADAHPHIGTDKLPRVIENMRNTIIECGGEVHFETRMDSLIIEKNKITGIETNTGKTFKGPVILATGHSARDVYRWLYDNGIEMETKGIAVGVRLEHPSMLIDQIQYHNKNGRGKYLPAAEYSFVTQVEGRGVYSFCMCPGGFVVPAASGPHQIVVNGMSPSNRGSKWSNSGMVVEIRPEDLAENNLFTEELKTKSEELKATNKNHGQWTTDHCPLTMMYFQEALEASCWQQGNMRQTAPSQRMVDFTRKKLSYDLPDSSYSPGLVSSPLHFWMPAFITDRLSKGFQQFG
;
A
#
# COMPACT_ATOMS: atom_id res chain seq x y z
N MET A 1 12.81 -5.09 40.00
CA MET A 1 13.53 -3.95 39.40
C MET A 1 13.43 -4.02 37.87
N ILE A 2 13.07 -2.91 37.23
CA ILE A 2 13.04 -2.78 35.76
C ILE A 2 14.35 -2.16 35.28
N GLN A 3 15.00 -2.78 34.28
CA GLN A 3 16.22 -2.24 33.66
C GLN A 3 16.11 -2.26 32.14
N GLU A 4 16.66 -1.24 31.46
CA GLU A 4 16.69 -1.18 29.99
C GLU A 4 18.13 -1.26 29.48
N PHE A 5 18.35 -2.05 28.43
CA PHE A 5 19.65 -2.22 27.81
C PHE A 5 19.59 -2.00 26.30
N GLN A 6 20.68 -1.47 25.75
CA GLN A 6 20.96 -1.52 24.32
C GLN A 6 22.02 -2.60 24.09
N ILE A 7 21.69 -3.58 23.25
CA ILE A 7 22.57 -4.71 22.96
C ILE A 7 22.68 -4.93 21.45
N ARG A 8 23.81 -5.48 21.05
CA ARG A 8 24.09 -5.88 19.67
C ARG A 8 24.46 -7.36 19.69
N VAL A 9 23.64 -8.18 19.03
CA VAL A 9 23.73 -9.64 19.11
C VAL A 9 23.70 -10.27 17.71
N LEU A 10 24.14 -11.52 17.62
CA LEU A 10 24.00 -12.31 16.40
C LEU A 10 22.52 -12.69 16.17
N PRO A 11 22.08 -12.94 14.92
CA PRO A 11 20.70 -13.31 14.63
C PRO A 11 20.20 -14.53 15.41
N GLU A 12 21.05 -15.53 15.63
CA GLU A 12 20.71 -16.76 16.37
C GLU A 12 20.41 -16.46 17.85
N GLN A 13 21.13 -15.50 18.43
CA GLN A 13 20.92 -15.06 19.81
C GLN A 13 19.63 -14.22 19.94
N ALA A 14 19.29 -13.45 18.90
CA ALA A 14 18.05 -12.67 18.85
C ALA A 14 16.79 -13.49 18.54
N ALA A 15 16.93 -14.78 18.21
CA ALA A 15 15.86 -15.59 17.65
C ALA A 15 14.72 -15.88 18.63
N ASN A 16 15.02 -15.95 19.93
CA ASN A 16 14.03 -16.23 20.96
C ASN A 16 14.42 -15.57 22.29
N GLU A 17 13.43 -15.46 23.19
CA GLU A 17 13.58 -14.79 24.48
C GLU A 17 14.62 -15.46 25.39
N GLN A 18 14.69 -16.81 25.39
CA GLN A 18 15.61 -17.55 26.25
C GLN A 18 17.07 -17.30 25.88
N SER A 19 17.38 -17.35 24.58
CA SER A 19 18.72 -17.02 24.07
C SER A 19 19.12 -15.58 24.39
N LEU A 20 18.17 -14.63 24.31
CA LEU A 20 18.41 -13.24 24.71
C LEU A 20 18.66 -13.09 26.21
N LYS A 21 17.83 -13.72 27.06
CA LYS A 21 18.03 -13.73 28.51
C LYS A 21 19.40 -14.30 28.89
N GLN A 22 19.82 -15.39 28.24
CA GLN A 22 21.14 -15.99 28.43
C GLN A 22 22.28 -15.04 28.04
N PHE A 23 22.18 -14.43 26.86
CA PHE A 23 23.17 -13.46 26.39
C PHE A 23 23.29 -12.28 27.36
N ILE A 24 22.17 -11.68 27.75
CA ILE A 24 22.15 -10.51 28.63
C ILE A 24 22.61 -10.88 30.05
N GLY A 25 22.20 -12.03 30.56
CA GLY A 25 22.64 -12.53 31.87
C GLY A 25 24.16 -12.64 31.96
N HIS A 26 24.78 -13.24 30.92
CA HIS A 26 26.24 -13.34 30.84
C HIS A 26 26.90 -11.96 30.64
N ASP A 27 26.44 -11.17 29.66
CA ASP A 27 27.04 -9.88 29.30
C ASP A 27 26.94 -8.82 30.42
N LYS A 28 25.88 -8.87 31.25
CA LYS A 28 25.62 -7.90 32.33
C LYS A 28 25.86 -8.46 33.73
N GLY A 29 26.30 -9.71 33.86
CA GLY A 29 26.52 -10.35 35.16
C GLY A 29 25.23 -10.51 35.98
N LEU A 30 24.10 -10.77 35.32
CA LEU A 30 22.80 -10.98 35.96
C LEU A 30 22.48 -12.47 36.06
N ASP A 31 21.91 -12.89 37.19
CA ASP A 31 21.37 -14.25 37.32
C ASP A 31 20.10 -14.38 36.46
N ILE A 32 20.16 -15.22 35.43
CA ILE A 32 19.06 -15.45 34.47
C ILE A 32 17.76 -15.83 35.19
N ARG A 33 17.83 -16.53 36.33
CA ARG A 33 16.66 -16.97 37.10
C ARG A 33 15.87 -15.79 37.68
N THR A 34 16.53 -14.66 37.88
CA THR A 34 15.90 -13.42 38.36
C THR A 34 15.21 -12.65 37.24
N ILE A 35 15.51 -12.93 35.96
CA ILE A 35 14.90 -12.25 34.81
C ILE A 35 13.56 -12.92 34.48
N HIS A 36 12.51 -12.51 35.18
CA HIS A 36 11.18 -13.11 35.01
C HIS A 36 10.60 -12.81 33.63
N ALA A 37 10.78 -11.59 33.09
CA ALA A 37 10.30 -11.23 31.74
C ALA A 37 11.26 -10.32 30.98
N LEU A 38 11.16 -10.35 29.64
CA LEU A 38 11.88 -9.48 28.72
C LEU A 38 10.94 -8.90 27.67
N ARG A 39 10.98 -7.58 27.45
CA ARG A 39 10.26 -6.89 26.37
C ARG A 39 11.24 -6.25 25.40
N ILE A 40 11.08 -6.52 24.10
CA ILE A 40 11.85 -5.84 23.05
C ILE A 40 11.17 -4.50 22.77
N LEU A 41 11.89 -3.40 22.97
CA LEU A 41 11.40 -2.03 22.75
C LEU A 41 11.77 -1.49 21.37
N LYS A 42 12.93 -1.92 20.82
CA LYS A 42 13.36 -1.58 19.45
C LYS A 42 14.13 -2.76 18.85
N ARG A 43 13.95 -3.00 17.55
CA ARG A 43 14.66 -4.02 16.78
C ARG A 43 15.02 -3.51 15.39
N SER A 44 16.28 -3.68 15.01
CA SER A 44 16.79 -3.39 13.66
C SER A 44 17.88 -4.38 13.27
N ILE A 45 18.01 -4.65 11.98
CA ILE A 45 19.05 -5.54 11.43
C ILE A 45 20.11 -4.67 10.76
N ASP A 46 21.37 -4.90 11.10
CA ASP A 46 22.53 -4.29 10.46
C ASP A 46 23.19 -5.31 9.54
N ALA A 47 22.93 -5.17 8.24
CA ALA A 47 23.46 -6.02 7.18
C ALA A 47 24.53 -5.32 6.31
N ARG A 48 25.11 -4.21 6.79
CA ARG A 48 26.10 -3.43 6.04
C ARG A 48 27.47 -4.10 5.94
N GLN A 49 27.79 -4.96 6.91
CA GLN A 49 29.03 -5.72 6.96
C GLN A 49 28.76 -7.21 6.76
N ARG A 50 29.82 -7.98 6.50
CA ARG A 50 29.73 -9.43 6.28
C ARG A 50 29.12 -10.17 7.47
N THR A 51 29.44 -9.76 8.70
CA THR A 51 28.77 -10.26 9.90
C THR A 51 27.52 -9.44 10.16
N ILE A 52 26.37 -10.11 10.10
CA ILE A 52 25.07 -9.49 10.34
C ILE A 52 24.81 -9.42 11.84
N TYR A 53 24.35 -8.26 12.31
CA TYR A 53 23.97 -8.07 13.72
C TYR A 53 22.51 -7.61 13.83
N VAL A 54 21.88 -7.97 14.95
CA VAL A 54 20.58 -7.43 15.35
C VAL A 54 20.82 -6.46 16.49
N ASN A 55 20.44 -5.19 16.29
CA ASN A 55 20.48 -4.18 17.35
C ASN A 55 19.13 -4.16 18.06
N LEU A 56 19.15 -4.36 19.38
CA LEU A 56 17.96 -4.40 20.21
C LEU A 56 18.04 -3.36 21.32
N LYS A 57 16.91 -2.70 21.57
CA LYS A 57 16.64 -2.08 22.88
C LYS A 57 15.69 -3.00 23.62
N VAL A 58 16.07 -3.47 24.81
CA VAL A 58 15.28 -4.41 25.61
C VAL A 58 15.00 -3.84 26.99
N ARG A 59 13.87 -4.24 27.59
CA ARG A 59 13.50 -3.99 28.98
C ARG A 59 13.40 -5.32 29.71
N LEU A 60 14.14 -5.45 30.80
CA LEU A 60 14.10 -6.61 31.68
C LEU A 60 13.25 -6.30 32.91
N TYR A 61 12.51 -7.31 33.36
CA TYR A 61 11.78 -7.31 34.61
C TYR A 61 12.46 -8.31 35.55
N ILE A 62 13.24 -7.78 36.49
CA ILE A 62 14.09 -8.56 37.41
C ILE A 62 13.36 -8.72 38.74
N ASN A 63 13.12 -9.97 39.16
CA ASN A 63 12.34 -10.34 40.35
C ASN A 63 10.92 -9.75 40.37
N GLU A 64 10.38 -9.36 39.21
CA GLU A 64 9.02 -8.83 39.07
C GLU A 64 8.45 -9.16 37.69
N MET A 65 7.13 -9.12 37.55
CA MET A 65 6.43 -9.30 36.28
C MET A 65 5.94 -7.95 35.73
N PRO A 66 5.84 -7.78 34.40
CA PRO A 66 5.23 -6.61 33.80
C PRO A 66 3.80 -6.41 34.31
N GLN A 67 3.51 -5.22 34.82
CA GLN A 67 2.15 -4.82 35.23
C GLN A 67 1.44 -3.98 34.15
N ASP A 68 2.18 -3.50 33.15
CA ASP A 68 1.69 -2.70 32.05
C ASP A 68 1.41 -3.53 30.79
N GLU A 69 0.36 -3.16 30.05
CA GLU A 69 0.10 -3.73 28.73
C GLU A 69 1.26 -3.46 27.75
N GLU A 70 1.43 -4.32 26.75
CA GLU A 70 2.47 -4.15 25.73
C GLU A 70 2.21 -2.96 24.79
N PHE A 71 0.97 -2.46 24.76
CA PHE A 71 0.55 -1.31 23.97
C PHE A 71 -0.36 -0.38 24.79
N THR A 72 -0.46 0.86 24.38
CA THR A 72 -1.31 1.88 24.99
C THR A 72 -2.70 1.86 24.36
N ARG A 73 -3.74 1.59 25.16
CA ARG A 73 -5.14 1.65 24.69
C ARG A 73 -5.60 3.08 24.45
N THR A 74 -6.32 3.27 23.36
CA THR A 74 -7.17 4.45 23.12
C THR A 74 -8.57 4.14 23.62
N ILE A 75 -9.14 5.05 24.41
CA ILE A 75 -10.51 4.95 24.91
C ILE A 75 -11.45 5.48 23.82
N TYR A 76 -12.43 4.67 23.44
CA TYR A 76 -13.48 5.04 22.50
C TYR A 76 -14.82 5.05 23.26
N ASN A 77 -15.40 6.25 23.42
CA ASN A 77 -16.66 6.42 24.15
C ASN A 77 -17.87 6.18 23.24
N LYS A 78 -19.02 5.87 23.84
CA LYS A 78 -20.30 5.82 23.13
C LYS A 78 -20.67 7.20 22.58
N VAL A 79 -21.00 7.24 21.29
CA VAL A 79 -21.38 8.44 20.53
C VAL A 79 -22.78 8.33 19.91
N ASP A 80 -23.60 7.40 20.40
CA ASP A 80 -25.02 7.31 20.05
C ASP A 80 -25.73 8.66 20.26
N GLY A 81 -26.50 9.10 19.27
CA GLY A 81 -27.22 10.37 19.30
C GLY A 81 -26.35 11.64 19.24
N LYS A 82 -25.02 11.53 19.11
CA LYS A 82 -24.13 12.68 18.93
C LYS A 82 -24.18 13.25 17.49
N PRO A 83 -23.72 14.50 17.27
CA PRO A 83 -23.64 15.07 15.93
C PRO A 83 -22.87 14.15 14.99
N GLN A 84 -23.45 13.90 13.80
CA GLN A 84 -22.87 12.98 12.84
C GLN A 84 -21.92 13.65 11.87
N VAL A 85 -20.91 12.90 11.44
CA VAL A 85 -19.96 13.29 10.38
C VAL A 85 -19.86 12.14 9.39
N ILE A 86 -20.02 12.44 8.11
CA ILE A 86 -19.99 11.46 7.02
C ILE A 86 -18.53 11.23 6.62
N VAL A 87 -18.14 9.97 6.51
CA VAL A 87 -16.81 9.56 6.07
C VAL A 87 -16.97 8.70 4.81
N VAL A 88 -16.51 9.21 3.68
CA VAL A 88 -16.61 8.52 2.38
C VAL A 88 -15.33 7.73 2.13
N GLY A 89 -15.45 6.40 2.19
CA GLY A 89 -14.36 5.43 2.06
C GLY A 89 -13.97 4.78 3.39
N ALA A 90 -13.84 3.46 3.40
CA ALA A 90 -13.41 2.66 4.54
C ALA A 90 -11.95 2.15 4.39
N GLY A 91 -11.10 2.92 3.70
CA GLY A 91 -9.65 2.73 3.71
C GLY A 91 -8.99 3.22 5.00
N PRO A 92 -7.65 3.18 5.13
CA PRO A 92 -6.96 3.64 6.34
C PRO A 92 -7.33 5.07 6.72
N GLY A 93 -7.41 5.99 5.75
CA GLY A 93 -7.81 7.38 6.01
C GLY A 93 -9.21 7.49 6.64
N GLY A 94 -10.19 6.76 6.11
CA GLY A 94 -11.56 6.80 6.61
C GLY A 94 -11.74 6.09 7.95
N LEU A 95 -11.12 4.92 8.14
CA LEU A 95 -11.19 4.18 9.41
C LEU A 95 -10.54 4.96 10.55
N PHE A 96 -9.37 5.55 10.34
CA PHE A 96 -8.73 6.38 11.36
C PHE A 96 -9.48 7.71 11.58
N ALA A 97 -10.10 8.29 10.54
CA ALA A 97 -10.98 9.44 10.71
C ALA A 97 -12.20 9.08 11.58
N ALA A 98 -12.86 7.95 11.33
CA ALA A 98 -14.00 7.47 12.11
C ALA A 98 -13.64 7.22 13.57
N LEU A 99 -12.53 6.51 13.84
CA LEU A 99 -12.03 6.32 15.20
C LEU A 99 -11.70 7.66 15.87
N ARG A 100 -11.11 8.62 15.14
CA ARG A 100 -10.80 9.94 15.69
C ARG A 100 -12.06 10.77 15.97
N LEU A 101 -13.10 10.66 15.15
CA LEU A 101 -14.39 11.30 15.40
C LEU A 101 -15.01 10.80 16.70
N ILE A 102 -14.93 9.50 16.97
CA ILE A 102 -15.41 8.91 18.23
C ILE A 102 -14.64 9.47 19.43
N GLU A 103 -13.31 9.59 19.35
CA GLU A 103 -12.50 10.23 20.40
C GLU A 103 -12.91 11.69 20.67
N LEU A 104 -13.44 12.37 19.65
CA LEU A 104 -13.93 13.75 19.73
C LEU A 104 -15.41 13.85 20.13
N GLY A 105 -16.07 12.73 20.43
CA GLY A 105 -17.49 12.69 20.80
C GLY A 105 -18.45 12.91 19.64
N LEU A 106 -18.01 12.65 18.41
CA LEU A 106 -18.80 12.76 17.18
C LEU A 106 -19.14 11.37 16.64
N ARG A 107 -20.31 11.25 16.01
CA ARG A 107 -20.81 9.97 15.48
C ARG A 107 -20.39 9.80 14.01
N PRO A 108 -19.45 8.90 13.67
CA PRO A 108 -19.08 8.69 12.28
C PRO A 108 -20.15 7.88 11.54
N VAL A 109 -20.48 8.30 10.32
CA VAL A 109 -21.25 7.51 9.35
C VAL A 109 -20.34 7.21 8.18
N VAL A 110 -19.77 6.01 8.16
CA VAL A 110 -18.84 5.56 7.11
C VAL A 110 -19.65 4.96 5.96
N VAL A 111 -19.42 5.44 4.74
CA VAL A 111 -19.95 4.83 3.52
C VAL A 111 -18.80 4.29 2.68
N GLU A 112 -18.91 3.05 2.22
CA GLU A 112 -17.90 2.37 1.42
C GLU A 112 -18.55 1.77 0.18
N ARG A 113 -17.99 2.10 -0.99
CA ARG A 113 -18.51 1.65 -2.29
C ARG A 113 -18.42 0.14 -2.45
N GLY A 114 -17.37 -0.48 -1.90
CA GLY A 114 -17.16 -1.91 -1.99
C GLY A 114 -17.70 -2.70 -0.81
N LYS A 115 -17.38 -3.99 -0.84
CA LYS A 115 -17.85 -4.97 0.14
C LYS A 115 -17.03 -4.93 1.43
N ASN A 116 -17.58 -5.56 2.47
CA ASN A 116 -16.80 -5.93 3.65
C ASN A 116 -15.59 -6.80 3.26
N VAL A 117 -14.58 -6.84 4.13
CA VAL A 117 -13.28 -7.40 3.81
C VAL A 117 -13.35 -8.89 3.47
N ARG A 118 -14.28 -9.65 4.06
CA ARG A 118 -14.41 -11.10 3.83
C ARG A 118 -15.00 -11.38 2.45
N ASP A 119 -16.11 -10.74 2.11
CA ASP A 119 -16.79 -10.97 0.82
C ASP A 119 -15.98 -10.43 -0.36
N ARG A 120 -15.28 -9.30 -0.15
CA ARG A 120 -14.32 -8.72 -1.10
C ARG A 120 -13.25 -9.70 -1.57
N LYS A 121 -12.85 -10.66 -0.72
CA LYS A 121 -11.84 -11.68 -1.06
C LYS A 121 -12.27 -12.55 -2.25
N ILE A 122 -13.57 -12.82 -2.36
CA ILE A 122 -14.13 -13.63 -3.45
C ILE A 122 -13.93 -12.91 -4.78
N ASP A 123 -14.27 -11.62 -4.83
CA ASP A 123 -14.13 -10.82 -6.05
C ASP A 123 -12.66 -10.63 -6.43
N ILE A 124 -11.76 -10.44 -5.46
CA ILE A 124 -10.31 -10.43 -5.69
C ILE A 124 -9.82 -11.75 -6.31
N ALA A 125 -10.29 -12.90 -5.81
CA ALA A 125 -9.89 -14.20 -6.33
C ALA A 125 -10.38 -14.41 -7.78
N ARG A 126 -11.53 -13.86 -8.15
CA ARG A 126 -12.07 -13.91 -9.53
C ARG A 126 -11.18 -13.18 -10.53
N ILE A 127 -10.48 -12.12 -10.12
CA ILE A 127 -9.51 -11.45 -11.01
C ILE A 127 -8.43 -12.43 -11.47
N SER A 128 -7.92 -13.25 -10.55
CA SER A 128 -6.86 -14.21 -10.85
C SER A 128 -7.35 -15.45 -11.59
N ARG A 129 -8.54 -15.95 -11.25
CA ARG A 129 -9.07 -17.22 -11.78
C ARG A 129 -9.88 -17.06 -13.06
N GLU A 130 -10.61 -15.96 -13.18
CA GLU A 130 -11.59 -15.72 -14.24
C GLU A 130 -11.22 -14.51 -15.12
N HIS A 131 -10.15 -13.78 -14.80
CA HIS A 131 -9.76 -12.53 -15.47
C HIS A 131 -10.84 -11.44 -15.42
N LYS A 132 -11.77 -11.52 -14.46
CA LYS A 132 -12.88 -10.57 -14.28
C LYS A 132 -12.59 -9.63 -13.13
N VAL A 133 -12.67 -8.33 -13.41
CA VAL A 133 -12.51 -7.27 -12.40
C VAL A 133 -13.89 -6.72 -12.06
N ALA A 134 -14.31 -6.83 -10.81
CA ALA A 134 -15.51 -6.17 -10.32
C ALA A 134 -15.19 -4.68 -10.02
N PRO A 135 -15.84 -3.71 -10.69
CA PRO A 135 -15.50 -2.28 -10.56
C PRO A 135 -15.67 -1.72 -9.15
N GLU A 136 -16.54 -2.32 -8.35
CA GLU A 136 -16.86 -1.86 -6.99
C GLU A 136 -16.20 -2.71 -5.89
N SER A 137 -15.56 -3.84 -6.23
CA SER A 137 -15.01 -4.79 -5.24
C SER A 137 -13.74 -5.45 -5.79
N ASN A 138 -12.58 -4.88 -5.45
CA ASN A 138 -11.29 -5.26 -6.01
C ASN A 138 -10.16 -4.86 -5.04
N TYR A 139 -8.88 -4.89 -5.44
CA TYR A 139 -7.78 -4.48 -4.55
C TYR A 139 -7.81 -3.01 -4.13
N SER A 140 -8.52 -2.12 -4.85
CA SER A 140 -8.65 -0.71 -4.47
C SER A 140 -9.88 -0.45 -3.58
N PHE A 141 -11.02 -1.09 -3.88
CA PHE A 141 -12.32 -0.76 -3.28
C PHE A 141 -12.89 -1.86 -2.38
N GLY A 142 -13.56 -1.44 -1.30
CA GLY A 142 -14.07 -2.25 -0.20
C GLY A 142 -13.34 -2.00 1.12
N GLU A 143 -13.77 -2.68 2.18
CA GLU A 143 -13.27 -2.48 3.55
C GLU A 143 -11.75 -2.59 3.64
N GLY A 144 -11.13 -1.62 4.31
CA GLY A 144 -9.68 -1.46 4.42
C GLY A 144 -9.00 -0.86 3.17
N GLY A 145 -9.77 -0.54 2.12
CA GLY A 145 -9.31 0.11 0.90
C GLY A 145 -8.12 -0.62 0.25
N ALA A 146 -7.21 0.13 -0.36
CA ALA A 146 -5.98 -0.42 -0.96
C ALA A 146 -5.01 -1.08 0.05
N GLY A 147 -5.20 -0.86 1.36
CA GLY A 147 -4.31 -1.38 2.40
C GLY A 147 -4.59 -2.82 2.80
N ALA A 148 -5.85 -3.28 2.74
CA ALA A 148 -6.30 -4.54 3.34
C ALA A 148 -5.52 -5.79 2.87
N TYR A 149 -5.21 -5.83 1.56
CA TYR A 149 -4.56 -6.96 0.90
C TYR A 149 -3.15 -6.59 0.43
N SER A 150 -2.31 -6.20 1.38
CA SER A 150 -0.94 -5.73 1.14
C SER A 150 0.06 -6.36 2.13
N ASP A 151 1.36 -6.12 1.96
CA ASP A 151 2.35 -6.44 3.02
C ASP A 151 2.09 -5.65 4.32
N GLY A 152 1.34 -4.53 4.24
CA GLY A 152 0.98 -3.76 5.42
C GLY A 152 2.18 -3.11 6.10
N LYS A 153 3.09 -2.52 5.32
CA LYS A 153 4.26 -1.79 5.85
C LYS A 153 3.81 -0.50 6.53
N LEU A 154 4.28 -0.26 7.75
CA LEU A 154 3.80 0.83 8.61
C LEU A 154 4.86 1.88 8.95
N TYR A 155 5.95 1.95 8.17
CA TYR A 155 6.96 3.00 8.32
C TYR A 155 6.76 4.11 7.29
N THR A 156 7.12 5.33 7.67
CA THR A 156 7.06 6.50 6.79
C THR A 156 8.39 7.25 6.83
N ARG A 157 8.84 7.69 5.65
CA ARG A 157 9.98 8.60 5.48
C ARG A 157 9.55 10.08 5.56
N SER A 158 8.25 10.36 5.60
CA SER A 158 7.73 11.74 5.72
C SER A 158 8.09 12.33 7.08
N LYS A 159 8.59 13.57 7.07
CA LYS A 159 8.77 14.37 8.29
C LYS A 159 7.46 15.02 8.75
N LYS A 160 6.54 15.31 7.82
CA LYS A 160 5.18 15.82 8.10
C LYS A 160 4.28 14.62 8.37
N ARG A 161 4.24 14.19 9.64
CA ARG A 161 3.47 13.04 10.09
C ARG A 161 2.83 13.31 11.44
N GLY A 162 1.66 12.71 11.67
CA GLY A 162 1.03 12.68 12.98
C GLY A 162 1.75 11.74 13.96
N ASN A 163 1.09 11.41 15.07
CA ASN A 163 1.63 10.51 16.08
C ASN A 163 1.65 9.05 15.58
N VAL A 164 2.76 8.64 14.95
CA VAL A 164 2.96 7.27 14.45
C VAL A 164 2.80 6.23 15.56
N ASN A 165 3.30 6.52 16.76
CA ASN A 165 3.21 5.59 17.89
C ASN A 165 1.74 5.30 18.23
N LYS A 166 0.88 6.34 18.29
CA LYS A 166 -0.56 6.15 18.50
C LYS A 166 -1.17 5.22 17.45
N ILE A 167 -0.84 5.40 16.18
CA ILE A 167 -1.37 4.57 15.08
C ILE A 167 -0.96 3.10 15.25
N LEU A 168 0.30 2.82 15.58
CA LEU A 168 0.77 1.45 15.83
C LEU A 168 0.05 0.82 17.05
N ASN A 169 -0.13 1.57 18.13
CA ASN A 169 -0.87 1.10 19.30
C ASN A 169 -2.34 0.81 18.98
N VAL A 170 -3.00 1.62 18.14
CA VAL A 170 -4.35 1.35 17.65
C VAL A 170 -4.38 0.04 16.85
N PHE A 171 -3.39 -0.22 15.98
CA PHE A 171 -3.34 -1.53 15.30
C PHE A 171 -3.19 -2.70 16.29
N CYS A 172 -2.34 -2.58 17.31
CA CYS A 172 -2.20 -3.59 18.35
C CYS A 172 -3.50 -3.81 19.13
N GLN A 173 -4.19 -2.73 19.50
CA GLN A 173 -5.49 -2.78 20.17
C GLN A 173 -6.55 -3.54 19.35
N HIS A 174 -6.44 -3.53 18.02
CA HIS A 174 -7.33 -4.23 17.12
C HIS A 174 -6.75 -5.57 16.62
N GLY A 175 -5.70 -6.10 17.26
CA GLY A 175 -5.22 -7.48 17.06
C GLY A 175 -3.99 -7.64 16.17
N ALA A 176 -3.28 -6.56 15.83
CA ALA A 176 -1.95 -6.67 15.23
C ALA A 176 -0.91 -7.11 16.28
N SER A 177 0.15 -7.80 15.82
CA SER A 177 1.28 -8.19 16.68
C SER A 177 1.93 -6.98 17.34
N THR A 178 2.29 -7.06 18.61
CA THR A 178 3.02 -6.01 19.34
C THR A 178 4.45 -5.84 18.84
N SER A 179 4.97 -6.80 18.05
CA SER A 179 6.26 -6.66 17.38
C SER A 179 6.35 -5.41 16.48
N ILE A 180 5.22 -4.93 15.94
CA ILE A 180 5.19 -3.72 15.11
C ILE A 180 5.59 -2.45 15.88
N LEU A 181 5.52 -2.47 17.22
CA LEU A 181 5.97 -1.36 18.08
C LEU A 181 7.49 -1.35 18.25
N ALA A 182 8.13 -2.51 18.11
CA ALA A 182 9.57 -2.66 18.26
C ALA A 182 10.33 -2.54 16.93
N ASP A 183 9.74 -3.02 15.84
CA ASP A 183 10.43 -3.13 14.56
C ASP A 183 10.74 -1.78 13.92
N ALA A 184 11.95 -1.63 13.37
CA ALA A 184 12.34 -0.44 12.61
C ALA A 184 11.56 -0.30 11.30
N HIS A 185 11.23 -1.42 10.66
CA HIS A 185 10.40 -1.51 9.46
C HIS A 185 9.21 -2.44 9.71
N PRO A 186 8.24 -2.00 10.52
CA PRO A 186 7.11 -2.84 10.92
C PRO A 186 6.21 -3.15 9.74
N HIS A 187 5.65 -4.36 9.76
CA HIS A 187 4.64 -4.81 8.81
C HIS A 187 3.64 -5.77 9.48
N ILE A 188 2.45 -5.91 8.90
CA ILE A 188 1.39 -6.80 9.43
C ILE A 188 1.17 -8.02 8.52
N GLY A 189 1.18 -7.84 7.20
CA GLY A 189 0.94 -8.88 6.22
C GLY A 189 -0.53 -9.06 5.81
N THR A 190 -0.72 -9.51 4.56
CA THR A 190 -2.03 -9.60 3.89
C THR A 190 -2.99 -10.62 4.52
N ASP A 191 -2.47 -11.59 5.26
CA ASP A 191 -3.22 -12.65 5.95
C ASP A 191 -3.74 -12.21 7.32
N LYS A 192 -3.18 -11.14 7.89
CA LYS A 192 -3.56 -10.62 9.23
C LYS A 192 -4.33 -9.31 9.16
N LEU A 193 -3.98 -8.44 8.23
CA LEU A 193 -4.61 -7.13 8.05
C LEU A 193 -6.15 -7.17 7.97
N PRO A 194 -6.80 -8.07 7.20
CA PRO A 194 -8.25 -8.13 7.13
C PRO A 194 -8.94 -8.23 8.48
N ARG A 195 -8.42 -9.07 9.38
CA ARG A 195 -8.99 -9.23 10.73
C ARG A 195 -8.79 -7.98 11.58
N VAL A 196 -7.64 -7.31 11.46
CA VAL A 196 -7.37 -6.06 12.20
C VAL A 196 -8.32 -4.95 11.75
N ILE A 197 -8.54 -4.83 10.45
CA ILE A 197 -9.48 -3.87 9.87
C ILE A 197 -10.92 -4.17 10.31
N GLU A 198 -11.32 -5.44 10.26
CA GLU A 198 -12.65 -5.87 10.71
C GLU A 198 -12.88 -5.50 12.19
N ASN A 199 -11.86 -5.70 13.05
CA ASN A 199 -11.94 -5.30 14.45
C ASN A 199 -12.08 -3.78 14.62
N MET A 200 -11.38 -2.97 13.82
CA MET A 200 -11.54 -1.51 13.82
C MET A 200 -12.96 -1.10 13.45
N ARG A 201 -13.56 -1.74 12.43
CA ARG A 201 -14.97 -1.53 12.09
C ARG A 201 -15.89 -1.89 13.25
N ASN A 202 -15.67 -3.03 13.89
CA ASN A 202 -16.51 -3.46 15.02
C ASN A 202 -16.45 -2.45 16.16
N THR A 203 -15.27 -1.92 16.49
CA THR A 203 -15.15 -0.84 17.48
C THR A 203 -15.91 0.42 17.08
N ILE A 204 -15.89 0.82 15.79
CA ILE A 204 -16.67 1.96 15.29
C ILE A 204 -18.17 1.74 15.54
N ILE A 205 -18.69 0.57 15.18
CA ILE A 205 -20.11 0.20 15.34
C ILE A 205 -20.48 0.11 16.82
N GLU A 206 -19.64 -0.57 17.62
CA GLU A 206 -19.84 -0.71 19.06
C GLU A 206 -19.87 0.64 19.77
N CYS A 207 -19.18 1.66 19.26
CA CYS A 207 -19.21 3.01 19.82
C CYS A 207 -20.43 3.83 19.36
N GLY A 208 -21.33 3.30 18.52
CA GLY A 208 -22.51 4.01 18.01
C GLY A 208 -22.29 4.68 16.66
N GLY A 209 -21.15 4.45 16.00
CA GLY A 209 -20.94 4.80 14.59
C GLY A 209 -21.70 3.87 13.64
N GLU A 210 -21.82 4.28 12.38
CA GLU A 210 -22.43 3.47 11.32
C GLU A 210 -21.41 3.14 10.22
N VAL A 211 -21.53 1.97 9.60
CA VAL A 211 -20.73 1.57 8.44
C VAL A 211 -21.64 0.92 7.39
N HIS A 212 -21.73 1.54 6.22
CA HIS A 212 -22.57 1.11 5.10
C HIS A 212 -21.68 0.65 3.95
N PHE A 213 -21.64 -0.66 3.69
CA PHE A 213 -20.96 -1.25 2.53
C PHE A 213 -21.84 -1.21 1.29
N GLU A 214 -21.24 -1.43 0.12
CA GLU A 214 -21.94 -1.42 -1.18
C GLU A 214 -22.73 -0.12 -1.38
N THR A 215 -22.23 0.97 -0.78
CA THR A 215 -22.85 2.28 -0.71
C THR A 215 -21.84 3.29 -1.25
N ARG A 216 -21.87 3.49 -2.58
CA ARG A 216 -21.02 4.45 -3.28
C ARG A 216 -21.64 5.84 -3.18
N MET A 217 -20.84 6.84 -2.83
CA MET A 217 -21.22 8.25 -3.00
C MET A 217 -21.25 8.59 -4.49
N ASP A 218 -22.40 9.06 -4.98
CA ASP A 218 -22.54 9.51 -6.38
C ASP A 218 -22.46 11.04 -6.49
N SER A 219 -22.86 11.78 -5.45
CA SER A 219 -22.80 13.25 -5.45
C SER A 219 -22.58 13.85 -4.05
N LEU A 220 -22.03 15.06 -3.99
CA LEU A 220 -22.06 15.91 -2.80
C LEU A 220 -23.29 16.82 -2.85
N ILE A 221 -23.93 17.04 -1.72
CA ILE A 221 -25.03 18.00 -1.60
C ILE A 221 -24.44 19.35 -1.20
N ILE A 222 -24.63 20.35 -2.05
CA ILE A 222 -24.08 21.69 -1.88
C ILE A 222 -25.23 22.69 -1.73
N GLU A 223 -25.28 23.38 -0.59
CA GLU A 223 -26.26 24.42 -0.29
C GLU A 223 -25.53 25.71 0.09
N LYS A 224 -25.80 26.83 -0.60
CA LYS A 224 -25.17 28.14 -0.33
C LYS A 224 -23.63 28.07 -0.22
N ASN A 225 -22.99 27.38 -1.18
CA ASN A 225 -21.55 27.16 -1.23
C ASN A 225 -20.97 26.37 -0.04
N LYS A 226 -21.79 25.52 0.61
CA LYS A 226 -21.39 24.65 1.70
C LYS A 226 -21.83 23.22 1.43
N ILE A 227 -20.94 22.26 1.63
CA ILE A 227 -21.28 20.83 1.58
C ILE A 227 -22.11 20.49 2.82
N THR A 228 -23.32 19.97 2.62
CA THR A 228 -24.27 19.59 3.68
C THR A 228 -24.56 18.10 3.73
N GLY A 229 -23.98 17.30 2.84
CA GLY A 229 -24.18 15.86 2.82
C GLY A 229 -23.74 15.20 1.53
N ILE A 230 -24.20 13.98 1.34
CA ILE A 230 -23.96 13.15 0.15
C ILE A 230 -25.24 12.45 -0.31
N GLU A 231 -25.31 12.14 -1.60
CA GLU A 231 -26.25 11.18 -2.17
C GLU A 231 -25.46 9.94 -2.64
N THR A 232 -26.13 8.79 -2.63
CA THR A 232 -25.49 7.50 -2.90
C THR A 232 -26.21 6.73 -4.00
N ASN A 233 -25.54 5.74 -4.56
CA ASN A 233 -26.08 4.85 -5.59
C ASN A 233 -27.34 4.07 -5.12
N THR A 234 -27.58 4.01 -3.81
CA THR A 234 -28.76 3.37 -3.21
C THR A 234 -29.99 4.28 -3.17
N GLY A 235 -29.85 5.55 -3.57
CA GLY A 235 -30.87 6.59 -3.39
C GLY A 235 -30.92 7.17 -1.97
N LYS A 236 -30.16 6.61 -1.01
CA LYS A 236 -30.07 7.13 0.35
C LYS A 236 -29.24 8.41 0.39
N THR A 237 -29.75 9.39 1.11
CA THR A 237 -29.06 10.65 1.43
C THR A 237 -28.54 10.62 2.86
N PHE A 238 -27.31 11.11 3.06
CA PHE A 238 -26.75 11.34 4.39
C PHE A 238 -26.42 12.82 4.54
N LYS A 239 -26.91 13.47 5.61
CA LYS A 239 -26.70 14.90 5.88
C LYS A 239 -25.67 15.12 7.00
N GLY A 240 -24.75 16.05 6.81
CA GLY A 240 -23.71 16.40 7.78
C GLY A 240 -22.42 16.86 7.11
N PRO A 241 -21.40 17.27 7.88
CA PRO A 241 -20.06 17.50 7.37
C PRO A 241 -19.49 16.22 6.72
N VAL A 242 -18.70 16.37 5.66
CA VAL A 242 -18.18 15.25 4.85
C VAL A 242 -16.66 15.22 4.89
N ILE A 243 -16.10 14.03 5.15
CA ILE A 243 -14.68 13.70 4.96
C ILE A 243 -14.57 12.80 3.74
N LEU A 244 -13.88 13.27 2.69
CA LEU A 244 -13.53 12.45 1.53
C LEU A 244 -12.23 11.68 1.80
N ALA A 245 -12.34 10.37 1.98
CA ALA A 245 -11.23 9.43 2.20
C ALA A 245 -11.26 8.28 1.17
N THR A 246 -11.56 8.63 -0.08
CA THR A 246 -11.91 7.73 -1.19
C THR A 246 -10.72 7.02 -1.83
N GLY A 247 -9.50 7.45 -1.53
CA GLY A 247 -8.28 6.96 -2.18
C GLY A 247 -8.12 7.48 -3.61
N HIS A 248 -6.94 7.26 -4.19
CA HIS A 248 -6.60 7.83 -5.50
C HIS A 248 -7.24 7.09 -6.69
N SER A 249 -7.80 5.90 -6.48
CA SER A 249 -8.45 5.12 -7.55
C SER A 249 -9.90 5.52 -7.81
N ALA A 250 -10.51 6.36 -6.95
CA ALA A 250 -11.90 6.81 -7.09
C ALA A 250 -12.04 7.90 -8.18
N ARG A 251 -11.76 7.52 -9.43
CA ARG A 251 -11.72 8.42 -10.60
C ARG A 251 -13.05 9.09 -10.88
N ASP A 252 -14.15 8.41 -10.62
CA ASP A 252 -15.51 8.94 -10.64
C ASP A 252 -15.68 10.13 -9.70
N VAL A 253 -15.14 10.05 -8.48
CA VAL A 253 -15.16 11.17 -7.53
C VAL A 253 -14.35 12.36 -8.06
N TYR A 254 -13.16 12.13 -8.61
CA TYR A 254 -12.35 13.22 -9.18
C TYR A 254 -13.03 13.90 -10.37
N ARG A 255 -13.70 13.14 -11.24
CA ARG A 255 -14.52 13.72 -12.34
C ARG A 255 -15.68 14.53 -11.79
N TRP A 256 -16.40 13.99 -10.81
CA TRP A 256 -17.50 14.71 -10.17
C TRP A 256 -17.03 16.04 -9.56
N LEU A 257 -15.89 16.04 -8.86
CA LEU A 257 -15.30 17.25 -8.28
C LEU A 257 -14.96 18.29 -9.37
N TYR A 258 -14.36 17.84 -10.48
CA TYR A 258 -14.06 18.70 -11.63
C TYR A 258 -15.32 19.31 -12.23
N ASP A 259 -16.30 18.47 -12.55
CA ASP A 259 -17.53 18.86 -13.25
C ASP A 259 -18.39 19.82 -12.40
N ASN A 260 -18.21 19.81 -11.07
CA ASN A 260 -18.89 20.69 -10.13
C ASN A 260 -18.03 21.90 -9.69
N GLY A 261 -16.92 22.17 -10.38
CA GLY A 261 -16.10 23.37 -10.16
C GLY A 261 -15.37 23.39 -8.81
N ILE A 262 -15.14 22.21 -8.20
CA ILE A 262 -14.29 22.13 -7.01
C ILE A 262 -12.84 22.29 -7.44
N GLU A 263 -12.13 23.21 -6.77
CA GLU A 263 -10.73 23.51 -7.07
C GLU A 263 -9.85 22.26 -6.91
N MET A 264 -9.03 22.00 -7.93
CA MET A 264 -8.12 20.87 -7.97
C MET A 264 -6.82 21.27 -8.66
N GLU A 265 -5.71 20.73 -8.16
CA GLU A 265 -4.39 20.91 -8.72
C GLU A 265 -3.84 19.59 -9.25
N THR A 266 -3.23 19.63 -10.44
CA THR A 266 -2.55 18.47 -11.00
C THR A 266 -1.35 18.08 -10.15
N LYS A 267 -1.27 16.80 -9.78
CA LYS A 267 -0.14 16.26 -9.03
C LYS A 267 0.60 15.19 -9.82
N GLY A 268 1.93 15.30 -9.87
CA GLY A 268 2.81 14.27 -10.42
C GLY A 268 2.63 12.91 -9.74
N ILE A 269 2.88 11.86 -10.50
CA ILE A 269 2.72 10.45 -10.11
C ILE A 269 4.03 9.71 -10.32
N ALA A 270 4.08 8.43 -9.95
CA ALA A 270 5.16 7.55 -10.34
C ALA A 270 4.60 6.30 -11.01
N VAL A 271 5.17 5.94 -12.16
CA VAL A 271 4.70 4.84 -13.00
C VAL A 271 5.89 3.99 -13.43
N GLY A 272 5.66 2.70 -13.59
CA GLY A 272 6.65 1.79 -14.12
C GLY A 272 6.15 0.36 -14.08
N VAL A 273 7.02 -0.57 -13.71
CA VAL A 273 6.74 -2.01 -13.76
C VAL A 273 6.93 -2.65 -12.40
N ARG A 274 6.33 -3.83 -12.17
CA ARG A 274 6.72 -4.69 -11.05
C ARG A 274 7.90 -5.56 -11.48
N LEU A 275 9.03 -5.39 -10.82
CA LEU A 275 10.23 -6.20 -10.98
C LEU A 275 10.20 -7.34 -9.96
N GLU A 276 10.40 -8.58 -10.40
CA GLU A 276 10.34 -9.80 -9.57
C GLU A 276 11.60 -10.66 -9.76
N HIS A 277 12.11 -11.20 -8.64
CA HIS A 277 13.25 -12.11 -8.60
C HIS A 277 13.07 -13.18 -7.53
N PRO A 278 13.81 -14.30 -7.56
CA PRO A 278 13.85 -15.24 -6.44
C PRO A 278 14.23 -14.53 -5.13
N SER A 279 13.48 -14.78 -4.05
CA SER A 279 13.79 -14.22 -2.73
C SER A 279 15.19 -14.62 -2.28
N MET A 280 15.62 -15.84 -2.63
CA MET A 280 16.96 -16.34 -2.30
C MET A 280 18.07 -15.47 -2.88
N LEU A 281 17.90 -14.92 -4.09
CA LEU A 281 18.89 -14.04 -4.71
C LEU A 281 19.06 -12.76 -3.88
N ILE A 282 17.95 -12.14 -3.48
CA ILE A 282 17.98 -10.93 -2.64
C ILE A 282 18.57 -11.24 -1.26
N ASP A 283 18.19 -12.37 -0.67
CA ASP A 283 18.74 -12.84 0.60
C ASP A 283 20.27 -13.05 0.52
N GLN A 284 20.77 -13.63 -0.58
CA GLN A 284 22.21 -13.82 -0.81
C GLN A 284 22.98 -12.51 -0.92
N ILE A 285 22.41 -11.54 -1.65
CA ILE A 285 23.02 -10.23 -1.87
C ILE A 285 23.03 -9.42 -0.56
N GLN A 286 21.89 -9.31 0.12
CA GLN A 286 21.74 -8.44 1.29
C GLN A 286 22.43 -9.01 2.54
N TYR A 287 22.46 -10.34 2.70
CA TYR A 287 23.08 -10.97 3.86
C TYR A 287 24.47 -11.55 3.62
N HIS A 288 25.06 -11.30 2.44
CA HIS A 288 26.43 -11.72 2.08
C HIS A 288 26.69 -13.23 2.24
N ASN A 289 25.66 -14.05 2.02
CA ASN A 289 25.69 -15.49 2.27
C ASN A 289 25.13 -16.27 1.09
N LYS A 290 25.94 -17.16 0.49
CA LYS A 290 25.54 -18.00 -0.66
C LYS A 290 24.35 -18.91 -0.34
N ASN A 291 24.12 -19.25 0.92
CA ASN A 291 22.98 -20.06 1.36
C ASN A 291 21.74 -19.21 1.68
N GLY A 292 21.79 -17.89 1.46
CA GLY A 292 20.71 -16.95 1.74
C GLY A 292 20.61 -16.60 3.24
N ARG A 293 19.38 -16.33 3.70
CA ARG A 293 19.09 -15.77 5.03
C ARG A 293 19.19 -16.77 6.19
N GLY A 294 19.24 -18.07 5.91
CA GLY A 294 19.20 -19.11 6.95
C GLY A 294 17.89 -19.09 7.76
N LYS A 295 17.95 -19.56 9.01
CA LYS A 295 16.78 -19.75 9.88
C LYS A 295 16.32 -18.49 10.63
N TYR A 296 17.25 -17.57 10.91
CA TYR A 296 17.05 -16.53 11.93
C TYR A 296 16.84 -15.13 11.36
N LEU A 297 17.22 -14.90 10.10
CA LEU A 297 17.00 -13.62 9.44
C LEU A 297 15.67 -13.64 8.65
N PRO A 298 14.94 -12.53 8.62
CA PRO A 298 13.73 -12.40 7.81
C PRO A 298 14.08 -12.30 6.32
N ALA A 299 13.07 -12.41 5.46
CA ALA A 299 13.22 -12.12 4.03
C ALA A 299 13.83 -10.73 3.82
N ALA A 300 14.94 -10.67 3.10
CA ALA A 300 15.73 -9.48 2.90
C ALA A 300 14.98 -8.44 2.07
N GLU A 301 15.24 -7.18 2.38
CA GLU A 301 14.68 -6.04 1.68
C GLU A 301 15.74 -5.20 0.99
N TYR A 302 15.33 -4.47 -0.04
CA TYR A 302 16.17 -3.48 -0.71
C TYR A 302 15.41 -2.17 -0.92
N SER A 303 16.20 -1.10 -1.10
CA SER A 303 15.74 0.20 -1.54
C SER A 303 16.73 0.70 -2.59
N PHE A 304 16.24 1.09 -3.75
CA PHE A 304 17.02 1.67 -4.84
C PHE A 304 16.46 3.04 -5.20
N VAL A 305 17.34 4.01 -5.44
CA VAL A 305 17.00 5.34 -5.93
C VAL A 305 18.15 5.81 -6.82
N THR A 306 17.83 6.32 -8.00
CA THR A 306 18.75 7.04 -8.87
C THR A 306 18.03 8.20 -9.56
N GLN A 307 18.80 9.09 -10.18
CA GLN A 307 18.30 10.17 -11.01
C GLN A 307 18.67 9.89 -12.46
N VAL A 308 17.67 9.92 -13.34
CA VAL A 308 17.86 9.76 -14.79
C VAL A 308 17.16 10.92 -15.48
N GLU A 309 17.91 11.73 -16.23
CA GLU A 309 17.37 12.85 -17.01
C GLU A 309 16.48 13.79 -16.18
N GLY A 310 16.90 14.10 -14.95
CA GLY A 310 16.18 15.00 -14.05
C GLY A 310 14.89 14.43 -13.45
N ARG A 311 14.67 13.11 -13.53
CA ARG A 311 13.58 12.40 -12.85
C ARG A 311 14.11 11.30 -11.95
N GLY A 312 13.46 11.12 -10.80
CA GLY A 312 13.75 10.01 -9.90
C GLY A 312 13.32 8.67 -10.50
N VAL A 313 14.21 7.69 -10.49
CA VAL A 313 13.91 6.27 -10.77
C VAL A 313 14.21 5.47 -9.51
N TYR A 314 13.21 4.78 -8.97
CA TYR A 314 13.35 4.17 -7.65
C TYR A 314 12.48 2.94 -7.44
N SER A 315 12.89 2.10 -6.50
CA SER A 315 12.08 0.99 -5.99
C SER A 315 10.99 1.52 -5.05
N PHE A 316 9.77 1.06 -5.25
CA PHE A 316 8.58 1.41 -4.50
C PHE A 316 7.86 0.14 -4.04
N CYS A 317 7.35 0.16 -2.81
CA CYS A 317 6.58 -0.94 -2.25
C CYS A 317 7.24 -2.33 -2.44
N MET A 318 8.54 -2.44 -2.13
CA MET A 318 9.28 -3.72 -2.21
C MET A 318 8.72 -4.74 -1.22
N CYS A 319 8.15 -5.83 -1.71
CA CYS A 319 7.50 -6.90 -0.96
C CYS A 319 8.42 -8.13 -0.92
N PRO A 320 9.18 -8.32 0.18
CA PRO A 320 10.08 -9.45 0.32
C PRO A 320 9.26 -10.72 0.59
N GLY A 321 9.65 -11.84 -0.01
CA GLY A 321 8.93 -13.11 0.15
C GLY A 321 7.43 -12.98 -0.13
N GLY A 322 7.08 -12.27 -1.20
CA GLY A 322 5.73 -11.81 -1.53
C GLY A 322 5.24 -12.26 -2.91
N PHE A 323 4.21 -11.56 -3.40
CA PHE A 323 3.52 -11.82 -4.66
C PHE A 323 3.27 -10.50 -5.40
N VAL A 324 3.31 -10.53 -6.73
CA VAL A 324 2.75 -9.49 -7.60
C VAL A 324 1.26 -9.76 -7.76
N VAL A 325 0.43 -8.72 -7.64
CA VAL A 325 -1.04 -8.87 -7.63
C VAL A 325 -1.73 -8.06 -8.73
N PRO A 326 -2.84 -8.57 -9.31
CA PRO A 326 -3.63 -7.85 -10.31
C PRO A 326 -4.54 -6.82 -9.62
N ALA A 327 -4.07 -5.58 -9.57
CA ALA A 327 -4.69 -4.51 -8.79
C ALA A 327 -5.61 -3.58 -9.60
N ALA A 328 -6.06 -4.03 -10.78
CA ALA A 328 -6.99 -3.27 -11.61
C ALA A 328 -8.29 -2.94 -10.84
N SER A 329 -8.79 -1.72 -11.01
CA SER A 329 -10.01 -1.23 -10.36
C SER A 329 -11.25 -1.27 -11.25
N GLY A 330 -11.10 -1.56 -12.54
CA GLY A 330 -12.20 -1.67 -13.49
C GLY A 330 -11.87 -2.63 -14.65
N PRO A 331 -12.87 -2.92 -15.50
CA PRO A 331 -12.66 -3.68 -16.73
C PRO A 331 -11.73 -2.93 -17.69
N HIS A 332 -11.13 -3.68 -18.61
CA HIS A 332 -10.24 -3.15 -19.65
C HIS A 332 -9.03 -2.37 -19.13
N GLN A 333 -8.56 -2.74 -17.93
CA GLN A 333 -7.38 -2.19 -17.26
C GLN A 333 -6.47 -3.33 -16.83
N ILE A 334 -5.16 -3.12 -16.91
CA ILE A 334 -4.18 -3.90 -16.15
C ILE A 334 -3.40 -2.94 -15.26
N VAL A 335 -3.40 -3.24 -13.97
CA VAL A 335 -2.60 -2.58 -12.94
C VAL A 335 -1.95 -3.68 -12.11
N VAL A 336 -0.67 -3.54 -11.82
CA VAL A 336 0.05 -4.47 -10.95
C VAL A 336 0.46 -3.77 -9.66
N ASN A 337 0.37 -4.51 -8.55
CA ASN A 337 0.94 -4.08 -7.27
C ASN A 337 1.61 -5.29 -6.59
N GLY A 338 1.90 -5.21 -5.29
CA GLY A 338 2.57 -6.28 -4.57
C GLY A 338 2.08 -6.40 -3.13
N MET A 339 2.14 -7.62 -2.62
CA MET A 339 1.80 -7.95 -1.24
C MET A 339 2.74 -9.00 -0.69
N SER A 340 2.83 -9.10 0.63
CA SER A 340 3.45 -10.25 1.30
C SER A 340 2.56 -10.74 2.45
N PRO A 341 2.56 -12.05 2.73
CA PRO A 341 2.03 -12.57 3.98
C PRO A 341 2.92 -12.14 5.15
N SER A 342 2.38 -12.23 6.37
CA SER A 342 3.05 -11.88 7.62
C SER A 342 4.38 -12.61 7.83
N ASN A 343 4.51 -13.84 7.33
CA ASN A 343 5.75 -14.61 7.40
C ASN A 343 6.75 -14.30 6.27
N ARG A 344 6.37 -13.52 5.24
CA ARG A 344 7.19 -13.23 4.04
C ARG A 344 7.86 -14.50 3.48
N GLY A 345 7.05 -15.55 3.34
CA GLY A 345 7.52 -16.91 3.05
C GLY A 345 7.50 -17.35 1.58
N SER A 346 7.08 -16.50 0.63
CA SER A 346 7.06 -16.87 -0.80
C SER A 346 8.48 -17.03 -1.37
N LYS A 347 8.59 -17.79 -2.47
CA LYS A 347 9.84 -17.95 -3.24
C LYS A 347 10.30 -16.68 -3.95
N TRP A 348 9.48 -15.63 -3.97
CA TRP A 348 9.68 -14.41 -4.76
C TRP A 348 9.85 -13.17 -3.90
N SER A 349 10.64 -12.22 -4.37
CA SER A 349 10.70 -10.85 -3.87
C SER A 349 10.44 -9.91 -5.04
N ASN A 350 9.59 -8.91 -4.84
CA ASN A 350 9.21 -7.99 -5.92
C ASN A 350 9.12 -6.53 -5.45
N SER A 351 9.36 -5.57 -6.34
CA SER A 351 9.10 -4.15 -6.09
C SER A 351 8.51 -3.47 -7.31
N GLY A 352 7.79 -2.38 -7.13
CA GLY A 352 7.55 -1.45 -8.22
C GLY A 352 8.86 -0.73 -8.54
N MET A 353 9.32 -0.80 -9.78
CA MET A 353 10.42 0.03 -10.27
C MET A 353 9.79 1.13 -11.11
N VAL A 354 9.80 2.35 -10.56
CA VAL A 354 8.97 3.46 -11.04
C VAL A 354 9.81 4.68 -11.37
N VAL A 355 9.31 5.47 -12.31
CA VAL A 355 9.84 6.77 -12.72
C VAL A 355 8.89 7.84 -12.21
N GLU A 356 9.43 8.89 -11.62
CA GLU A 356 8.70 10.12 -11.33
C GLU A 356 8.23 10.77 -12.64
N ILE A 357 6.93 11.04 -12.72
CA ILE A 357 6.29 11.75 -13.83
C ILE A 357 5.66 13.01 -13.28
N ARG A 358 5.99 14.13 -13.89
CA ARG A 358 5.43 15.44 -13.58
C ARG A 358 4.51 15.90 -14.70
N PRO A 359 3.60 16.87 -14.44
CA PRO A 359 2.69 17.36 -15.47
C PRO A 359 3.38 17.83 -16.75
N GLU A 360 4.56 18.45 -16.63
CA GLU A 360 5.34 18.91 -17.79
C GLU A 360 5.84 17.76 -18.69
N ASP A 361 5.99 16.54 -18.15
CA ASP A 361 6.38 15.38 -18.95
C ASP A 361 5.27 14.94 -19.92
N LEU A 362 4.03 15.42 -19.74
CA LEU A 362 2.90 15.14 -20.65
C LEU A 362 2.63 16.28 -21.64
N ALA A 363 3.22 17.46 -21.42
CA ALA A 363 3.02 18.65 -22.26
C ALA A 363 3.79 18.58 -23.59
N GLU A 364 4.84 17.75 -23.65
CA GLU A 364 5.55 17.47 -24.90
C GLU A 364 4.64 16.64 -25.83
N ASN A 365 4.00 17.34 -26.77
CA ASN A 365 2.92 16.98 -27.70
C ASN A 365 3.04 15.67 -28.54
N ASN A 366 3.99 14.78 -28.26
CA ASN A 366 4.17 13.49 -28.93
C ASN A 366 3.68 12.29 -28.09
N LEU A 367 3.12 12.52 -26.90
CA LEU A 367 2.81 11.46 -25.94
C LEU A 367 1.35 11.04 -25.88
N PHE A 368 0.47 11.79 -26.53
CA PHE A 368 -0.82 11.24 -26.92
C PHE A 368 -0.57 10.36 -28.14
N THR A 369 -0.44 9.05 -27.95
CA THR A 369 -0.74 8.09 -29.03
C THR A 369 -2.07 8.50 -29.66
N GLU A 370 -2.30 8.27 -30.95
CA GLU A 370 -3.59 8.61 -31.56
C GLU A 370 -4.76 8.05 -30.74
N GLU A 371 -4.57 6.87 -30.15
CA GLU A 371 -5.51 6.23 -29.23
C GLU A 371 -5.84 7.03 -27.96
N LEU A 372 -4.84 7.71 -27.37
CA LEU A 372 -5.01 8.64 -26.26
C LEU A 372 -5.79 9.89 -26.69
N LYS A 373 -5.56 10.37 -27.92
CA LYS A 373 -6.33 11.47 -28.53
C LYS A 373 -7.79 11.05 -28.79
N THR A 374 -8.01 9.84 -29.33
CA THR A 374 -9.35 9.31 -29.61
C THR A 374 -10.16 9.07 -28.33
N LYS A 375 -9.56 8.47 -27.28
CA LYS A 375 -10.25 8.35 -25.98
C LYS A 375 -10.54 9.71 -25.35
N SER A 376 -9.62 10.66 -25.47
CA SER A 376 -9.87 12.05 -25.09
C SER A 376 -11.06 12.63 -25.86
N GLU A 377 -11.19 12.37 -27.16
CA GLU A 377 -12.30 12.82 -28.01
C GLU A 377 -13.64 12.14 -27.71
N GLU A 378 -13.66 10.84 -27.44
CA GLU A 378 -14.86 10.13 -26.96
C GLU A 378 -15.33 10.67 -25.60
N LEU A 379 -14.39 11.00 -24.70
CA LEU A 379 -14.66 11.70 -23.45
C LEU A 379 -15.12 13.17 -23.67
N LYS A 380 -14.64 13.85 -24.72
CA LYS A 380 -15.16 15.20 -25.13
C LYS A 380 -16.62 15.11 -25.57
N ALA A 381 -17.01 14.04 -26.28
CA ALA A 381 -18.36 13.89 -26.82
C ALA A 381 -19.42 13.60 -25.73
N THR A 382 -19.02 13.02 -24.59
CA THR A 382 -19.92 12.73 -23.46
C THR A 382 -20.07 13.91 -22.48
N ASN A 383 -19.14 14.86 -22.46
CA ASN A 383 -19.16 16.01 -21.56
C ASN A 383 -19.77 17.27 -22.22
N LYS A 384 -21.10 17.41 -22.15
CA LYS A 384 -21.79 18.69 -22.36
C LYS A 384 -21.60 19.57 -21.12
N ASN A 385 -20.55 20.40 -21.11
CA ASN A 385 -20.56 21.79 -20.60
C ASN A 385 -19.11 22.33 -20.55
N HIS A 386 -18.84 23.37 -21.36
CA HIS A 386 -17.63 24.21 -21.41
C HIS A 386 -16.28 23.45 -21.52
N GLY A 387 -15.78 23.14 -22.73
CA GLY A 387 -15.23 24.14 -23.65
C GLY A 387 -13.69 24.19 -23.55
N GLN A 388 -13.01 23.63 -24.57
CA GLN A 388 -11.57 23.64 -24.89
C GLN A 388 -10.56 23.01 -23.90
N TRP A 389 -9.96 21.90 -24.33
CA TRP A 389 -8.64 21.48 -23.87
C TRP A 389 -7.60 22.49 -24.38
N THR A 390 -6.96 23.23 -23.48
CA THR A 390 -5.56 23.59 -23.68
C THR A 390 -4.76 22.46 -23.03
N THR A 391 -3.75 21.95 -23.73
CA THR A 391 -2.84 20.92 -23.23
C THR A 391 -2.12 21.31 -21.93
N ASP A 392 -2.29 22.56 -21.49
CA ASP A 392 -1.57 23.17 -20.37
C ASP A 392 -2.35 23.18 -19.04
N HIS A 393 -3.68 22.91 -19.00
CA HIS A 393 -4.50 23.33 -17.84
C HIS A 393 -5.58 22.38 -17.26
N CYS A 394 -5.80 21.15 -17.74
CA CYS A 394 -6.77 20.25 -17.07
C CYS A 394 -6.18 19.62 -15.78
N PRO A 395 -6.79 19.78 -14.59
CA PRO A 395 -6.33 19.14 -13.35
C PRO A 395 -6.33 17.60 -13.39
N LEU A 396 -7.10 17.01 -14.30
CA LEU A 396 -7.28 15.57 -14.44
C LEU A 396 -6.31 14.91 -15.44
N THR A 397 -5.41 15.67 -16.10
CA THR A 397 -4.52 15.15 -17.15
C THR A 397 -3.72 13.92 -16.72
N MET A 398 -3.17 13.91 -15.51
CA MET A 398 -2.40 12.77 -15.00
C MET A 398 -3.26 11.53 -14.79
N MET A 399 -4.54 11.71 -14.43
CA MET A 399 -5.49 10.60 -14.26
C MET A 399 -5.83 9.98 -15.62
N TYR A 400 -6.08 10.81 -16.65
CA TYR A 400 -6.34 10.30 -18.00
C TYR A 400 -5.13 9.57 -18.61
N PHE A 401 -3.92 10.08 -18.35
CA PHE A 401 -2.69 9.37 -18.72
C PHE A 401 -2.62 7.97 -18.10
N GLN A 402 -2.92 7.85 -16.79
CA GLN A 402 -2.97 6.56 -16.12
C GLN A 402 -3.99 5.61 -16.78
N GLU A 403 -5.21 6.09 -17.04
CA GLU A 403 -6.27 5.28 -17.65
C GLU A 403 -5.90 4.73 -19.02
N ALA A 404 -5.27 5.55 -19.85
CA ALA A 404 -4.84 5.10 -21.15
C ALA A 404 -3.71 4.07 -21.06
N LEU A 405 -2.71 4.30 -20.21
CA LEU A 405 -1.64 3.34 -20.02
C LEU A 405 -2.16 2.00 -19.50
N GLU A 406 -3.10 2.02 -18.55
CA GLU A 406 -3.74 0.80 -18.03
C GLU A 406 -4.52 0.04 -19.11
N ALA A 407 -5.17 0.76 -20.02
CA ALA A 407 -5.89 0.16 -21.13
C ALA A 407 -4.93 -0.40 -22.21
N SER A 408 -3.84 0.30 -22.51
CA SER A 408 -2.79 -0.23 -23.38
C SER A 408 -2.17 -1.48 -22.77
N CYS A 409 -1.91 -1.51 -21.45
CA CYS A 409 -1.47 -2.72 -20.76
C CYS A 409 -2.48 -3.86 -20.95
N TRP A 410 -3.78 -3.59 -20.84
CA TRP A 410 -4.82 -4.60 -21.06
C TRP A 410 -4.85 -5.15 -22.48
N GLN A 411 -4.72 -4.31 -23.49
CA GLN A 411 -4.61 -4.74 -24.90
C GLN A 411 -3.36 -5.60 -25.12
N GLN A 412 -2.21 -5.16 -24.62
CA GLN A 412 -0.94 -5.87 -24.68
C GLN A 412 -0.94 -7.16 -23.83
N GLY A 413 -1.87 -7.24 -22.87
CA GLY A 413 -2.20 -8.43 -22.07
C GLY A 413 -3.21 -9.37 -22.73
N ASN A 414 -3.36 -9.30 -24.07
CA ASN A 414 -4.35 -10.06 -24.85
C ASN A 414 -5.80 -9.85 -24.38
N MET A 415 -6.13 -8.63 -23.95
CA MET A 415 -7.47 -8.28 -23.46
C MET A 415 -7.93 -9.14 -22.26
N ARG A 416 -6.97 -9.69 -21.50
CA ARG A 416 -7.17 -10.47 -20.27
C ARG A 416 -6.48 -9.76 -19.11
N GLN A 417 -6.52 -10.37 -17.93
CA GLN A 417 -5.72 -9.91 -16.79
C GLN A 417 -4.27 -10.43 -16.81
N THR A 418 -3.86 -11.15 -17.86
CA THR A 418 -2.49 -11.62 -18.06
C THR A 418 -1.55 -10.42 -18.28
N ALA A 419 -0.48 -10.31 -17.49
CA ALA A 419 0.34 -9.10 -17.50
C ALA A 419 1.33 -9.08 -18.67
N PRO A 420 1.37 -8.01 -19.49
CA PRO A 420 2.43 -7.83 -20.48
C PRO A 420 3.77 -7.68 -19.76
N SER A 421 4.73 -8.52 -20.14
CA SER A 421 5.95 -8.75 -19.37
C SER A 421 7.16 -8.90 -20.27
N GLN A 422 8.32 -8.53 -19.73
CA GLN A 422 9.59 -8.62 -20.44
C GLN A 422 10.71 -8.91 -19.43
N ARG A 423 11.70 -9.72 -19.82
CA ARG A 423 12.91 -9.92 -19.01
C ARG A 423 13.67 -8.60 -18.91
N MET A 424 14.15 -8.26 -17.71
CA MET A 424 14.88 -7.01 -17.46
C MET A 424 16.09 -6.83 -18.41
N VAL A 425 16.84 -7.90 -18.67
CA VAL A 425 17.98 -7.88 -19.61
C VAL A 425 17.56 -7.60 -21.06
N ASP A 426 16.40 -8.10 -21.48
CA ASP A 426 15.91 -7.88 -22.85
C ASP A 426 15.30 -6.47 -22.97
N PHE A 427 14.62 -5.99 -21.93
CA PHE A 427 14.11 -4.64 -21.83
C PHE A 427 15.24 -3.61 -21.99
N THR A 428 16.33 -3.78 -21.24
CA THR A 428 17.49 -2.87 -21.32
C THR A 428 18.23 -2.94 -22.66
N ARG A 429 18.16 -4.08 -23.36
CA ARG A 429 18.75 -4.28 -24.69
C ARG A 429 17.80 -3.99 -25.85
N LYS A 430 16.57 -3.52 -25.57
CA LYS A 430 15.52 -3.25 -26.56
C LYS A 430 15.23 -4.47 -27.46
N LYS A 431 15.07 -5.66 -26.86
CA LYS A 431 14.76 -6.93 -27.56
C LYS A 431 13.49 -7.56 -27.01
N LEU A 432 12.67 -8.19 -27.85
CA LEU A 432 11.56 -9.03 -27.36
C LEU A 432 12.09 -10.22 -26.56
N SER A 433 11.45 -10.56 -25.44
CA SER A 433 11.77 -11.78 -24.69
C SER A 433 11.16 -13.00 -25.38
N TYR A 434 11.99 -13.97 -25.74
CA TYR A 434 11.51 -15.23 -26.32
C TYR A 434 10.72 -16.06 -25.30
N ASP A 435 11.20 -16.08 -24.06
CA ASP A 435 10.65 -16.78 -22.90
C ASP A 435 10.58 -15.84 -21.69
N LEU A 436 9.71 -16.19 -20.74
CA LEU A 436 9.55 -15.47 -19.48
C LEU A 436 9.86 -16.42 -18.30
N PRO A 437 10.54 -15.94 -17.25
CA PRO A 437 10.70 -16.70 -16.01
C PRO A 437 9.36 -17.00 -15.35
N ASP A 438 9.35 -18.02 -14.48
CA ASP A 438 8.25 -18.21 -13.54
C ASP A 438 7.96 -16.92 -12.76
N SER A 439 6.69 -16.71 -12.42
CA SER A 439 6.25 -15.54 -11.65
C SER A 439 5.22 -15.89 -10.60
N SER A 440 5.10 -15.04 -9.58
CA SER A 440 4.03 -15.11 -8.60
C SER A 440 2.67 -14.59 -9.11
N TYR A 441 2.65 -13.87 -10.22
CA TYR A 441 1.46 -13.21 -10.74
C TYR A 441 0.44 -14.23 -11.29
N SER A 442 -0.68 -14.39 -10.57
CA SER A 442 -1.59 -15.53 -10.76
C SER A 442 -2.53 -15.49 -11.98
N PRO A 443 -2.80 -14.36 -12.66
CA PRO A 443 -3.40 -14.40 -14.00
C PRO A 443 -2.45 -14.85 -15.13
N GLY A 444 -1.16 -15.03 -14.81
CA GLY A 444 -0.12 -15.38 -15.79
C GLY A 444 0.49 -14.17 -16.49
N LEU A 445 1.60 -14.41 -17.19
CA LEU A 445 2.34 -13.41 -17.96
C LEU A 445 2.22 -13.68 -19.46
N VAL A 446 2.36 -12.63 -20.26
CA VAL A 446 2.52 -12.73 -21.72
C VAL A 446 3.76 -11.93 -22.14
N SER A 447 4.59 -12.50 -23.01
CA SER A 447 5.75 -11.80 -23.52
C SER A 447 5.29 -10.63 -24.38
N SER A 448 5.70 -9.42 -23.99
CA SER A 448 5.35 -8.18 -24.67
C SER A 448 6.55 -7.24 -24.67
N PRO A 449 6.85 -6.55 -25.80
CA PRO A 449 8.00 -5.67 -25.89
C PRO A 449 7.70 -4.34 -25.19
N LEU A 450 7.67 -4.32 -23.85
CA LEU A 450 7.36 -3.14 -23.03
C LEU A 450 8.20 -1.93 -23.44
N HIS A 451 9.49 -2.13 -23.70
CA HIS A 451 10.42 -1.10 -24.18
C HIS A 451 9.99 -0.39 -25.48
N PHE A 452 9.17 -1.04 -26.31
CA PHE A 452 8.75 -0.54 -27.62
C PHE A 452 7.46 0.27 -27.55
N TRP A 453 6.43 -0.23 -26.86
CA TRP A 453 5.10 0.38 -26.89
C TRP A 453 4.81 1.29 -25.68
N MET A 454 5.47 1.09 -24.53
CA MET A 454 5.30 2.02 -23.41
C MET A 454 5.97 3.37 -23.75
N PRO A 455 5.49 4.49 -23.19
CA PRO A 455 6.05 5.81 -23.51
C PRO A 455 7.57 5.89 -23.28
N ALA A 456 8.29 6.44 -24.27
CA ALA A 456 9.76 6.48 -24.29
C ALA A 456 10.35 7.19 -23.06
N PHE A 457 9.74 8.28 -22.61
CA PHE A 457 10.15 9.03 -21.41
C PHE A 457 10.05 8.23 -20.11
N ILE A 458 9.33 7.10 -20.12
CA ILE A 458 9.30 6.12 -19.03
C ILE A 458 10.32 5.01 -19.31
N THR A 459 10.29 4.42 -20.50
CA THR A 459 11.10 3.23 -20.80
C THR A 459 12.58 3.51 -20.85
N ASP A 460 13.03 4.62 -21.44
CA ASP A 460 14.44 4.98 -21.50
C ASP A 460 14.99 5.28 -20.10
N ARG A 461 14.19 5.92 -19.24
CA ARG A 461 14.56 6.20 -17.84
C ARG A 461 14.59 4.94 -16.99
N LEU A 462 13.60 4.06 -17.12
CA LEU A 462 13.61 2.74 -16.48
C LEU A 462 14.79 1.90 -16.93
N SER A 463 15.12 1.90 -18.23
CA SER A 463 16.23 1.12 -18.78
C SER A 463 17.57 1.53 -18.16
N LYS A 464 17.84 2.83 -18.11
CA LYS A 464 19.04 3.38 -17.43
C LYS A 464 19.02 3.09 -15.93
N GLY A 465 17.84 3.14 -15.30
CA GLY A 465 17.65 2.75 -13.90
C GLY A 465 18.00 1.28 -13.64
N PHE A 466 17.56 0.36 -14.49
CA PHE A 466 17.87 -1.07 -14.38
C PHE A 466 19.36 -1.36 -14.59
N GLN A 467 20.01 -0.69 -15.54
CA GLN A 467 21.46 -0.83 -15.75
C GLN A 467 22.27 -0.41 -14.52
N GLN A 468 21.79 0.55 -13.74
CA GLN A 468 22.43 0.94 -12.48
C GLN A 468 22.03 0.05 -11.29
N PHE A 469 20.84 -0.54 -11.33
CA PHE A 469 20.33 -1.40 -10.26
C PHE A 469 21.13 -2.71 -10.16
N GLY A 470 21.50 -3.32 -11.30
CA GLY A 470 22.29 -4.54 -11.36
C GLY A 470 21.87 -5.49 -12.46
#